data_AF-A0A7C4I0Z3-F1
#
_entry.id   AF-A0A7C4I0Z3-F1
#
_cell.length_a   1.000
_cell.length_b   1.000
_cell.length_c   1.000
_cell.angle_alpha   90.00
_cell.angle_beta   90.00
_cell.angle_gamma   90.00
#
_symmetry.space_group_name_H-M   'P 1'
#
loop_
_entity.id
_entity.type
_entity.pdbx_description
1 polymer ?
#
loop_
_entity_poly.entity_id
_entity_poly.type
_entity_poly.pdbx_seq_one_letter_code
_entity_poly.pdbx_strand_id
1 'polypeptide(L)'
;MVDIVDAPQITDNFILKLYKRIKPSMSFKATSKEEFEEWKSMVKSKIMELLGEFPEPAPLEPRLLSSEETEKFVREKWLIQSEEDCYVPLYLLIPKNGGGKKPAILCAHGHGPYGKDSVAGVHFNDPERKADILKHNYNYGEQMAAAGFITIAPDWRSFGERIAYHNPYPGRDICNIHFLQHLILGRTLLGSNIFDGMRVIDFLLTREEVNPERIGCMGLSFGGTMTTFLALLDDRIKAADIICYATTVEHYAIHRPNFCGSQIVPYLYKYMDVPDVIAAIAPKPLLIESGASDTCFWIHSALKAHETIRRAYEVSGHPENLWIEVFPGEHSFSGRKAFDFFKKFLMGERV
;
A
#
# COMPACT_ATOMS: atom_id res chain seq x y z
N MET A 1 -6.47 -22.61 -15.75
CA MET A 1 -6.66 -21.80 -16.97
C MET A 1 -8.09 -21.32 -16.95
N VAL A 2 -8.33 -20.04 -17.25
CA VAL A 2 -9.70 -19.57 -17.53
C VAL A 2 -10.10 -20.20 -18.87
N ASP A 3 -11.31 -20.74 -18.99
CA ASP A 3 -11.84 -21.25 -20.26
C ASP A 3 -12.06 -20.06 -21.20
N ILE A 4 -10.98 -19.61 -21.84
CA ILE A 4 -11.05 -18.56 -22.85
C ILE A 4 -11.55 -19.25 -24.12
N VAL A 5 -12.75 -18.89 -24.54
CA VAL A 5 -13.25 -19.26 -25.86
C VAL A 5 -12.29 -18.63 -26.89
N ASP A 6 -11.61 -19.46 -27.68
CA ASP A 6 -10.66 -19.00 -28.69
C ASP A 6 -11.41 -18.55 -29.96
N ALA A 7 -12.04 -17.38 -29.85
CA ALA A 7 -12.73 -16.73 -30.97
C ALA A 7 -12.17 -15.31 -31.18
N PRO A 8 -11.96 -14.90 -32.45
CA PRO A 8 -11.32 -13.62 -32.77
C PRO A 8 -12.13 -12.39 -32.33
N GLN A 9 -13.45 -12.52 -32.15
CA GLN A 9 -14.33 -11.45 -31.69
C GLN A 9 -14.28 -11.20 -30.16
N ILE A 10 -13.62 -12.07 -29.39
CA ILE A 10 -13.59 -11.95 -27.93
C ILE A 10 -12.55 -10.90 -27.52
N THR A 11 -12.99 -9.94 -26.72
CA THR A 11 -12.17 -8.79 -26.30
C THR A 11 -10.96 -9.25 -25.47
N ASP A 12 -11.11 -10.25 -24.62
CA ASP A 12 -10.02 -10.76 -23.77
C ASP A 12 -8.85 -11.32 -24.61
N ASN A 13 -9.16 -12.02 -25.72
CA ASN A 13 -8.16 -12.48 -26.69
C ASN A 13 -7.41 -11.31 -27.32
N PHE A 14 -8.13 -10.23 -27.65
CA PHE A 14 -7.51 -9.01 -28.16
C PHE A 14 -6.65 -8.32 -27.09
N ILE A 15 -7.11 -8.21 -25.85
CA ILE A 15 -6.36 -7.62 -24.71
C ILE A 15 -5.04 -8.37 -24.51
N LEU A 16 -5.05 -9.71 -24.51
CA LEU A 16 -3.82 -10.51 -24.38
C LEU A 16 -2.85 -10.24 -25.54
N LYS A 17 -3.34 -10.14 -26.77
CA LYS A 17 -2.52 -9.80 -27.96
C LYS A 17 -1.99 -8.38 -27.88
N LEU A 18 -2.79 -7.43 -27.38
CA LEU A 18 -2.38 -6.03 -27.19
C LEU A 18 -1.29 -5.92 -26.14
N TYR A 19 -1.45 -6.56 -24.97
CA TYR A 19 -0.43 -6.67 -23.93
C TYR A 19 0.91 -7.18 -24.48
N LYS A 20 0.90 -8.24 -25.30
CA LYS A 20 2.12 -8.80 -25.89
C LYS A 20 2.86 -7.84 -26.83
N ARG A 21 2.12 -6.93 -27.49
CA ARG A 21 2.65 -5.93 -28.43
C ARG A 21 3.18 -4.69 -27.71
N ILE A 22 2.57 -4.29 -26.59
CA ILE A 22 3.03 -3.16 -25.79
C ILE A 22 4.35 -3.53 -25.12
N LYS A 23 5.34 -2.64 -25.23
CA LYS A 23 6.63 -2.74 -24.54
C LYS A 23 6.77 -1.49 -23.68
N PRO A 24 6.85 -1.62 -22.34
CA PRO A 24 7.00 -0.46 -21.48
C PRO A 24 8.29 0.30 -21.81
N SER A 25 8.19 1.61 -22.05
CA SER A 25 9.32 2.43 -22.52
C SER A 25 10.35 2.77 -21.45
N MET A 26 10.01 2.56 -20.18
CA MET A 26 10.77 2.94 -18.98
C MET A 26 11.01 1.76 -18.03
N SER A 27 10.97 0.52 -18.52
CA SER A 27 11.37 -0.65 -17.71
C SER A 27 12.79 -0.52 -17.18
N PHE A 28 13.04 -1.05 -15.99
CA PHE A 28 14.34 -1.02 -15.34
C PHE A 28 15.42 -1.72 -16.17
N LYS A 29 16.45 -0.96 -16.55
CA LYS A 29 17.59 -1.41 -17.36
C LYS A 29 18.94 -0.80 -16.93
N ALA A 30 18.95 -0.01 -15.86
CA ALA A 30 20.16 0.65 -15.40
C ALA A 30 21.22 -0.37 -14.97
N THR A 31 22.47 -0.04 -15.25
CA THR A 31 23.65 -0.85 -14.93
C THR A 31 24.68 -0.11 -14.08
N SER A 32 24.54 1.21 -13.96
CA SER A 32 25.32 2.07 -13.06
C SER A 32 24.43 2.85 -12.11
N LYS A 33 25.03 3.39 -11.05
CA LYS A 33 24.32 4.21 -10.07
C LYS A 33 23.76 5.49 -10.70
N GLU A 34 24.49 6.10 -11.62
CA GLU A 34 24.07 7.30 -12.35
C GLU A 34 22.84 7.02 -13.22
N GLU A 35 22.86 5.93 -14.00
CA GLU A 35 21.70 5.50 -14.80
C GLU A 35 20.49 5.19 -13.93
N PHE A 36 20.71 4.61 -12.73
CA PHE A 36 19.65 4.32 -11.78
C PHE A 36 18.98 5.60 -11.26
N GLU A 37 19.75 6.61 -10.85
CA GLU A 37 19.18 7.87 -10.34
C GLU A 37 18.41 8.63 -11.44
N GLU A 38 18.91 8.64 -12.67
CA GLU A 38 18.20 9.20 -13.83
C GLU A 38 16.89 8.44 -14.08
N TRP A 39 16.94 7.11 -14.15
CA TRP A 39 15.76 6.26 -14.35
C TRP A 39 14.72 6.44 -13.25
N LYS A 40 15.14 6.45 -11.99
CA LYS A 40 14.27 6.65 -10.83
C LYS A 40 13.58 8.01 -10.89
N SER A 41 14.31 9.07 -11.22
CA SER A 41 13.74 10.42 -11.39
C SER A 41 12.67 10.44 -12.48
N MET A 42 12.95 9.82 -13.63
CA MET A 42 11.96 9.70 -14.72
C MET A 42 10.73 8.90 -14.28
N VAL A 43 10.90 7.78 -13.59
CA VAL A 43 9.80 6.95 -13.06
C VAL A 43 8.94 7.76 -12.09
N LYS A 44 9.53 8.41 -11.08
CA LYS A 44 8.80 9.23 -10.11
C LYS A 44 8.03 10.35 -10.81
N SER A 45 8.66 11.07 -11.74
CA SER A 45 8.00 12.12 -12.52
C SER A 45 6.84 11.59 -13.36
N LYS A 46 7.02 10.44 -14.04
CA LYS A 46 5.97 9.86 -14.87
C LYS A 46 4.81 9.35 -14.02
N ILE A 47 5.08 8.74 -12.88
CA ILE A 47 4.01 8.30 -11.96
C ILE A 47 3.20 9.49 -11.46
N MET A 48 3.84 10.59 -11.06
CA MET A 48 3.11 11.81 -10.65
C MET A 48 2.24 12.35 -11.79
N GLU A 49 2.76 12.41 -13.02
CA GLU A 49 1.97 12.81 -14.20
C GLU A 49 0.75 11.89 -14.41
N LEU A 50 0.93 10.57 -14.32
CA LEU A 50 -0.15 9.61 -14.60
C LEU A 50 -1.22 9.55 -13.49
N LEU A 51 -0.84 9.85 -12.24
CA LEU A 51 -1.79 9.95 -11.13
C LEU A 51 -2.69 11.19 -11.23
N GLY A 52 -2.30 12.17 -12.05
CA GLY A 52 -2.95 13.46 -12.17
C GLY A 52 -2.56 14.42 -11.04
N GLU A 53 -3.14 15.62 -11.07
CA GLU A 53 -2.88 16.63 -10.05
C GLU A 53 -3.43 16.20 -8.68
N PHE A 54 -2.61 16.40 -7.65
CA PHE A 54 -3.07 16.23 -6.27
C PHE A 54 -3.97 17.40 -5.87
N PRO A 55 -4.98 17.17 -5.02
CA PRO A 55 -5.79 18.24 -4.47
C PRO A 55 -4.99 19.25 -3.64
N GLU A 56 -5.55 20.43 -3.42
CA GLU A 56 -5.01 21.37 -2.44
C GLU A 56 -5.29 20.89 -1.01
N PRO A 57 -4.32 20.95 -0.09
CA PRO A 57 -4.51 20.52 1.28
C PRO A 57 -5.41 21.49 2.07
N ALA A 58 -6.46 20.97 2.69
CA ALA A 58 -7.28 21.72 3.64
C ALA A 58 -6.70 21.65 5.07
N PRO A 59 -7.05 22.59 5.98
CA PRO A 59 -6.71 22.46 7.40
C PRO A 59 -7.15 21.10 7.97
N LEU A 60 -6.26 20.44 8.72
CA LEU A 60 -6.50 19.05 9.18
C LEU A 60 -7.73 18.89 10.07
N GLU A 61 -8.10 19.92 10.83
CA GLU A 61 -9.23 19.93 11.78
C GLU A 61 -9.40 18.60 12.55
N PRO A 62 -8.36 18.12 13.25
CA PRO A 62 -8.40 16.79 13.85
C PRO A 62 -9.42 16.72 14.98
N ARG A 63 -10.34 15.75 14.89
CA ARG A 63 -11.37 15.50 15.90
C ARG A 63 -11.20 14.10 16.50
N LEU A 64 -10.95 14.03 17.80
CA LEU A 64 -10.96 12.78 18.55
C LEU A 64 -12.42 12.32 18.71
N LEU A 65 -12.74 11.15 18.17
CA LEU A 65 -14.09 10.59 18.21
C LEU A 65 -14.27 9.60 19.36
N SER A 66 -13.25 8.80 19.66
CA SER A 66 -13.26 7.87 20.79
C SER A 66 -11.84 7.50 21.20
N SER A 67 -11.67 7.07 22.45
CA SER A 67 -10.41 6.52 22.96
C SER A 67 -10.70 5.26 23.75
N GLU A 68 -9.89 4.22 23.53
CA GLU A 68 -9.98 2.93 24.19
C GLU A 68 -8.60 2.59 24.76
N GLU A 69 -8.55 2.32 26.06
CA GLU A 69 -7.32 1.92 26.73
C GLU A 69 -7.20 0.39 26.79
N THR A 70 -6.13 -0.16 26.23
CA THR A 70 -5.81 -1.60 26.32
C THR A 70 -4.65 -1.83 27.29
N GLU A 71 -4.24 -3.08 27.51
CA GLU A 71 -3.04 -3.37 28.31
C GLU A 71 -1.75 -2.80 27.69
N LYS A 72 -1.65 -2.77 26.34
CA LYS A 72 -0.39 -2.48 25.63
C LYS A 72 -0.33 -1.08 25.01
N PHE A 73 -1.45 -0.53 24.60
CA PHE A 73 -1.55 0.76 23.91
C PHE A 73 -2.89 1.46 24.18
N VAL A 74 -2.95 2.75 23.88
CA VAL A 74 -4.20 3.51 23.75
C VAL A 74 -4.60 3.53 22.28
N ARG A 75 -5.84 3.16 21.96
CA ARG A 75 -6.40 3.22 20.60
C ARG A 75 -7.34 4.40 20.51
N GLU A 76 -6.97 5.40 19.73
CA GLU A 76 -7.78 6.58 19.48
C GLU A 76 -8.40 6.52 18.08
N LYS A 77 -9.69 6.82 17.97
CA LYS A 77 -10.36 7.04 16.69
C LYS A 77 -10.38 8.52 16.40
N TRP A 78 -9.88 8.92 15.25
CA TRP A 78 -9.84 10.31 14.81
C TRP A 78 -10.57 10.49 13.48
N LEU A 79 -10.97 11.73 13.23
CA LEU A 79 -11.43 12.22 11.94
C LEU A 79 -10.61 13.46 11.59
N ILE A 80 -9.94 13.44 10.45
CA ILE A 80 -9.19 14.59 9.91
C ILE A 80 -9.79 14.99 8.55
N GLN A 81 -9.49 16.18 8.09
CA GLN A 81 -9.82 16.67 6.75
C GLN A 81 -8.55 16.67 5.87
N SER A 82 -8.64 16.08 4.67
CA SER A 82 -7.51 15.97 3.74
C SER A 82 -7.49 17.09 2.69
N GLU A 83 -8.60 17.23 1.96
CA GLU A 83 -8.95 18.34 1.06
C GLU A 83 -10.31 18.92 1.49
N GLU A 84 -10.71 20.04 0.91
CA GLU A 84 -11.99 20.69 1.22
C GLU A 84 -13.15 19.68 1.12
N ASP A 85 -13.93 19.59 2.21
CA ASP A 85 -15.07 18.68 2.36
C ASP A 85 -14.76 17.17 2.29
N CYS A 86 -13.48 16.77 2.27
CA CYS A 86 -13.08 15.36 2.27
C CYS A 86 -12.45 14.96 3.60
N TYR A 87 -13.10 14.04 4.31
CA TYR A 87 -12.67 13.58 5.62
C TYR A 87 -12.10 12.15 5.59
N VAL A 88 -11.08 11.92 6.41
CA VAL A 88 -10.38 10.64 6.57
C VAL A 88 -10.57 10.14 8.00
N PRO A 89 -11.46 9.16 8.23
CA PRO A 89 -11.53 8.47 9.51
C PRO A 89 -10.33 7.52 9.65
N LEU A 90 -9.75 7.48 10.85
CA LEU A 90 -8.55 6.70 11.13
C LEU A 90 -8.48 6.22 12.58
N TYR A 91 -7.67 5.20 12.83
CA TYR A 91 -7.22 4.85 14.17
C TYR A 91 -5.75 5.22 14.36
N LEU A 92 -5.42 5.78 15.52
CA LEU A 92 -4.07 5.99 16.03
C LEU A 92 -3.86 5.11 17.26
N LEU A 93 -2.88 4.21 17.23
CA LEU A 93 -2.56 3.34 18.37
C LEU A 93 -1.22 3.80 18.96
N ILE A 94 -1.25 4.19 20.24
CA ILE A 94 -0.13 4.79 20.96
C ILE A 94 0.34 3.80 22.02
N PRO A 95 1.54 3.19 21.88
CA PRO A 95 2.05 2.22 22.85
C PRO A 95 2.27 2.87 24.22
N LYS A 96 1.85 2.19 25.29
CA LYS A 96 2.02 2.66 26.68
C LYS A 96 3.47 2.60 27.15
N ASN A 97 4.24 1.62 26.68
CA ASN A 97 5.61 1.38 27.13
C ASN A 97 6.62 2.20 26.32
N GLY A 98 7.65 2.71 26.99
CA GLY A 98 8.72 3.54 26.41
C GLY A 98 8.39 5.04 26.51
N GLY A 99 9.32 5.82 27.07
CA GLY A 99 9.22 7.28 27.12
C GLY A 99 9.79 7.95 25.86
N GLY A 100 9.47 9.23 25.66
CA GLY A 100 10.00 10.04 24.55
C GLY A 100 9.29 9.78 23.21
N LYS A 101 9.82 10.41 22.15
CA LYS A 101 9.29 10.32 20.78
C LYS A 101 9.55 8.96 20.16
N LYS A 102 8.53 8.34 19.59
CA LYS A 102 8.55 6.96 19.07
C LYS A 102 8.50 6.94 17.53
N PRO A 103 9.06 5.91 16.89
CA PRO A 103 8.81 5.68 15.48
C PRO A 103 7.31 5.45 15.23
N ALA A 104 6.83 5.88 14.08
CA ALA A 104 5.45 5.70 13.65
C ALA A 104 5.37 4.87 12.37
N ILE A 105 4.28 4.12 12.18
CA ILE A 105 4.04 3.33 10.97
C ILE A 105 2.63 3.61 10.46
N LEU A 106 2.51 4.06 9.21
CA LEU A 106 1.23 4.04 8.51
C LEU A 106 0.90 2.61 8.09
N CYS A 107 -0.20 2.07 8.59
CA CYS A 107 -0.66 0.70 8.35
C CYS A 107 -1.84 0.73 7.38
N ALA A 108 -1.56 0.46 6.10
CA ALA A 108 -2.50 0.55 5.00
C ALA A 108 -3.33 -0.73 4.85
N HIS A 109 -4.65 -0.65 5.05
CA HIS A 109 -5.52 -1.81 4.81
C HIS A 109 -5.59 -2.18 3.32
N GLY A 110 -5.84 -3.46 3.04
CA GLY A 110 -6.06 -3.98 1.69
C GLY A 110 -7.54 -3.97 1.28
N HIS A 111 -7.85 -4.71 0.21
CA HIS A 111 -9.20 -4.78 -0.33
C HIS A 111 -10.02 -5.79 0.46
N GLY A 112 -10.84 -5.31 1.39
CA GLY A 112 -11.66 -6.15 2.26
C GLY A 112 -12.84 -5.38 2.85
N PRO A 113 -13.77 -6.09 3.50
CA PRO A 113 -15.04 -5.51 3.96
C PRO A 113 -14.89 -4.59 5.19
N TYR A 114 -13.76 -4.64 5.89
CA TYR A 114 -13.60 -4.02 7.20
C TYR A 114 -12.63 -2.83 7.26
N GLY A 115 -12.00 -2.47 6.14
CA GLY A 115 -11.13 -1.29 6.06
C GLY A 115 -10.06 -1.24 7.15
N LYS A 116 -9.87 -0.06 7.76
CA LYS A 116 -8.92 0.17 8.87
C LYS A 116 -9.20 -0.66 10.12
N ASP A 117 -10.44 -1.13 10.33
CA ASP A 117 -10.83 -1.77 11.58
C ASP A 117 -10.05 -3.06 11.81
N SER A 118 -9.98 -3.94 10.79
CA SER A 118 -9.20 -5.18 10.88
C SER A 118 -7.71 -4.91 11.15
N VAL A 119 -7.15 -3.85 10.56
CA VAL A 119 -5.75 -3.45 10.75
C VAL A 119 -5.47 -2.97 12.17
N ALA A 120 -6.41 -2.23 12.75
CA ALA A 120 -6.34 -1.72 14.11
C ALA A 120 -6.75 -2.75 15.19
N GLY A 121 -7.10 -3.99 14.81
CA GLY A 121 -7.59 -5.04 15.71
C GLY A 121 -9.03 -4.82 16.21
N VAL A 122 -9.79 -3.92 15.58
CA VAL A 122 -11.16 -3.59 16.00
C VAL A 122 -12.15 -4.54 15.35
N HIS A 123 -12.73 -5.43 16.16
CA HIS A 123 -13.63 -6.47 15.66
C HIS A 123 -15.08 -6.41 16.17
N PHE A 124 -15.42 -5.52 17.12
CA PHE A 124 -16.78 -5.37 17.68
C PHE A 124 -17.47 -6.67 18.12
N ASN A 125 -16.70 -7.66 18.56
CA ASN A 125 -17.14 -9.05 18.77
C ASN A 125 -17.82 -9.76 17.59
N ASP A 126 -17.74 -9.19 16.39
CA ASP A 126 -18.25 -9.80 15.16
C ASP A 126 -17.43 -11.06 14.79
N PRO A 127 -18.08 -12.24 14.68
CA PRO A 127 -17.36 -13.49 14.39
C PRO A 127 -16.69 -13.51 13.02
N GLU A 128 -17.31 -12.91 12.00
CA GLU A 128 -16.78 -12.90 10.63
C GLU A 128 -15.52 -12.04 10.55
N ARG A 129 -15.53 -10.87 11.20
CA ARG A 129 -14.34 -10.02 11.28
C ARG A 129 -13.21 -10.65 12.07
N LYS A 130 -13.51 -11.32 13.19
CA LYS A 130 -12.49 -12.08 13.93
C LYS A 130 -11.86 -13.16 13.06
N ALA A 131 -12.66 -13.89 12.29
CA ALA A 131 -12.17 -14.92 11.38
C ALA A 131 -11.32 -14.32 10.24
N ASP A 132 -11.73 -13.18 9.69
CA ASP A 132 -10.97 -12.43 8.67
C ASP A 132 -9.60 -11.97 9.18
N ILE A 133 -9.57 -11.32 10.35
CA ILE A 133 -8.34 -10.91 11.03
C ILE A 133 -7.43 -12.12 11.24
N LEU A 134 -7.97 -13.23 11.76
CA LEU A 134 -7.18 -14.42 12.06
C LEU A 134 -6.63 -15.07 10.78
N LYS A 135 -7.46 -15.21 9.74
CA LYS A 135 -7.09 -15.84 8.46
C LYS A 135 -5.95 -15.10 7.77
N HIS A 136 -6.01 -13.77 7.76
CA HIS A 136 -5.06 -12.95 7.03
C HIS A 136 -3.97 -12.34 7.93
N ASN A 137 -4.00 -12.64 9.24
CA ASN A 137 -3.18 -11.99 10.25
C ASN A 137 -3.25 -10.45 10.15
N TYR A 138 -4.47 -9.93 9.94
CA TYR A 138 -4.68 -8.60 9.38
C TYR A 138 -4.44 -7.46 10.37
N ASN A 139 -4.38 -7.74 11.67
CA ASN A 139 -4.22 -6.75 12.74
C ASN A 139 -2.76 -6.31 12.94
N TYR A 140 -1.98 -6.17 11.87
CA TYR A 140 -0.57 -5.77 11.95
C TYR A 140 -0.40 -4.37 12.57
N GLY A 141 -1.38 -3.46 12.44
CA GLY A 141 -1.35 -2.18 13.15
C GLY A 141 -1.41 -2.36 14.67
N GLU A 142 -2.26 -3.25 15.16
CA GLU A 142 -2.33 -3.62 16.58
C GLU A 142 -1.06 -4.35 17.05
N GLN A 143 -0.54 -5.30 16.26
CA GLN A 143 0.66 -6.05 16.60
C GLN A 143 1.91 -5.16 16.69
N MET A 144 2.08 -4.24 15.72
CA MET A 144 3.19 -3.29 15.72
C MET A 144 3.05 -2.25 16.84
N ALA A 145 1.82 -1.84 17.18
CA ALA A 145 1.59 -1.01 18.36
C ALA A 145 2.00 -1.73 19.65
N ALA A 146 1.60 -3.00 19.81
CA ALA A 146 2.04 -3.83 20.91
C ALA A 146 3.58 -4.03 20.96
N ALA A 147 4.27 -3.90 19.82
CA ALA A 147 5.73 -3.97 19.70
C ALA A 147 6.45 -2.64 19.94
N GLY A 148 5.73 -1.55 20.28
CA GLY A 148 6.33 -0.27 20.67
C GLY A 148 6.38 0.81 19.58
N PHE A 149 5.78 0.57 18.41
CA PHE A 149 5.60 1.57 17.37
C PHE A 149 4.30 2.35 17.59
N ILE A 150 4.26 3.64 17.26
CA ILE A 150 2.97 4.30 17.02
C ILE A 150 2.44 3.78 15.69
N THR A 151 1.18 3.38 15.62
CA THR A 151 0.58 2.96 14.33
C THR A 151 -0.62 3.78 13.98
N ILE A 152 -0.79 4.08 12.69
CA ILE A 152 -1.94 4.83 12.18
C ILE A 152 -2.56 4.10 11.00
N ALA A 153 -3.87 3.83 11.07
CA ALA A 153 -4.61 3.11 10.04
C ALA A 153 -5.80 3.96 9.56
N PRO A 154 -5.71 4.58 8.36
CA PRO A 154 -6.82 5.32 7.77
C PRO A 154 -7.72 4.41 6.93
N ASP A 155 -8.98 4.82 6.72
CA ASP A 155 -9.80 4.26 5.63
C ASP A 155 -9.46 4.95 4.30
N TRP A 156 -9.22 4.16 3.26
CA TRP A 156 -9.11 4.65 1.90
C TRP A 156 -10.49 5.02 1.33
N ARG A 157 -10.53 5.94 0.37
CA ARG A 157 -11.76 6.24 -0.39
C ARG A 157 -12.27 4.94 -0.99
N SER A 158 -13.58 4.72 -0.94
CA SER A 158 -14.25 3.48 -1.36
C SER A 158 -14.17 2.32 -0.36
N PHE A 159 -13.75 2.57 0.89
CA PHE A 159 -13.65 1.54 1.94
C PHE A 159 -14.14 2.05 3.30
N GLY A 160 -14.46 1.11 4.18
CA GLY A 160 -14.80 1.36 5.59
C GLY A 160 -15.87 2.44 5.76
N GLU A 161 -15.58 3.41 6.60
CA GLU A 161 -16.50 4.51 6.93
C GLU A 161 -16.65 5.55 5.80
N ARG A 162 -15.91 5.39 4.69
CA ARG A 162 -15.93 6.30 3.53
C ARG A 162 -16.83 5.79 2.41
N ILE A 163 -17.76 4.90 2.74
CA ILE A 163 -18.84 4.44 1.85
C ILE A 163 -20.17 4.61 2.58
N ALA A 164 -21.07 5.41 2.00
CA ALA A 164 -22.49 5.46 2.41
C ALA A 164 -23.42 4.88 1.33
N TYR A 165 -22.88 4.57 0.15
CA TYR A 165 -23.68 4.30 -1.03
C TYR A 165 -24.21 2.86 -1.04
N HIS A 166 -25.53 2.74 -0.99
CA HIS A 166 -26.22 1.52 -1.39
C HIS A 166 -26.38 1.58 -2.90
N ASN A 167 -25.60 0.79 -3.63
CA ASN A 167 -25.58 0.84 -5.08
C ASN A 167 -26.92 0.37 -5.67
N PRO A 168 -27.70 1.25 -6.35
CA PRO A 168 -28.97 0.86 -6.98
C PRO A 168 -28.75 -0.08 -8.17
N TYR A 169 -27.51 -0.30 -8.60
CA TYR A 169 -27.10 -1.24 -9.63
C TYR A 169 -26.27 -2.40 -9.02
N PRO A 170 -26.92 -3.54 -8.71
CA PRO A 170 -26.24 -4.70 -8.14
C PRO A 170 -25.06 -5.18 -8.98
N GLY A 171 -24.04 -5.74 -8.32
CA GLY A 171 -22.89 -6.37 -8.97
C GLY A 171 -21.81 -5.42 -9.47
N ARG A 172 -21.92 -4.11 -9.25
CA ARG A 172 -20.83 -3.15 -9.57
C ARG A 172 -19.96 -2.90 -8.34
N ASP A 173 -18.66 -3.14 -8.51
CA ASP A 173 -17.63 -2.80 -7.52
C ASP A 173 -17.52 -1.27 -7.34
N ILE A 174 -17.68 -0.82 -6.09
CA ILE A 174 -17.63 0.59 -5.72
C ILE A 174 -16.29 1.25 -6.05
N CYS A 175 -15.18 0.52 -5.97
CA CYS A 175 -13.86 1.03 -6.34
C CYS A 175 -13.80 1.40 -7.82
N ASN A 176 -14.42 0.58 -8.68
CA ASN A 176 -14.50 0.86 -10.12
C ASN A 176 -15.39 2.08 -10.38
N ILE A 177 -16.48 2.24 -9.63
CA ILE A 177 -17.38 3.40 -9.77
C ILE A 177 -16.70 4.68 -9.32
N HIS A 178 -16.10 4.70 -8.14
CA HIS A 178 -15.37 5.86 -7.66
C HIS A 178 -14.19 6.20 -8.57
N PHE A 179 -13.50 5.20 -9.15
CA PHE A 179 -12.45 5.45 -10.14
C PHE A 179 -12.98 6.17 -11.38
N LEU A 180 -14.08 5.69 -11.97
CA LEU A 180 -14.71 6.34 -13.13
C LEU A 180 -15.16 7.77 -12.79
N GLN A 181 -15.74 7.99 -11.61
CA GLN A 181 -16.16 9.32 -11.15
C GLN A 181 -14.96 10.26 -11.00
N HIS A 182 -13.87 9.81 -10.39
CA HIS A 182 -12.66 10.62 -10.27
C HIS A 182 -12.09 10.96 -11.65
N LEU A 183 -12.04 9.99 -12.58
CA LEU A 183 -11.53 10.23 -13.93
C LEU A 183 -12.35 11.28 -14.69
N ILE A 184 -13.68 11.22 -14.58
CA ILE A 184 -14.57 12.22 -15.20
C ILE A 184 -14.29 13.62 -14.62
N LEU A 185 -13.93 13.70 -13.34
CA LEU A 185 -13.59 14.94 -12.63
C LEU A 185 -12.11 15.34 -12.77
N GLY A 186 -11.35 14.69 -13.65
CA GLY A 186 -9.99 15.11 -14.00
C GLY A 186 -8.87 14.59 -13.09
N ARG A 187 -9.13 13.60 -12.23
CA ARG A 187 -8.12 13.02 -11.33
C ARG A 187 -8.24 11.50 -11.20
N THR A 188 -7.27 10.86 -10.55
CA THR A 188 -7.35 9.41 -10.28
C THR A 188 -7.76 9.12 -8.84
N LEU A 189 -8.49 8.02 -8.64
CA LEU A 189 -8.85 7.56 -7.29
C LEU A 189 -7.61 7.15 -6.49
N LEU A 190 -6.65 6.46 -7.11
CA LEU A 190 -5.39 6.10 -6.47
C LEU A 190 -4.59 7.35 -6.08
N GLY A 191 -4.46 8.35 -6.95
CA GLY A 191 -3.80 9.63 -6.63
C GLY A 191 -4.45 10.33 -5.44
N SER A 192 -5.79 10.31 -5.38
CA SER A 192 -6.54 10.89 -4.26
C SER A 192 -6.33 10.13 -2.94
N ASN A 193 -6.23 8.79 -2.98
CA ASN A 193 -5.90 7.98 -1.81
C ASN A 193 -4.45 8.18 -1.34
N ILE A 194 -3.49 8.33 -2.27
CA ILE A 194 -2.09 8.65 -1.95
C ILE A 194 -2.03 10.00 -1.26
N PHE A 195 -2.72 11.00 -1.79
CA PHE A 195 -2.84 12.31 -1.16
C PHE A 195 -3.43 12.22 0.25
N ASP A 196 -4.54 11.51 0.44
CA ASP A 196 -5.11 11.27 1.78
C ASP A 196 -4.08 10.62 2.73
N GLY A 197 -3.29 9.66 2.25
CA GLY A 197 -2.20 9.06 3.02
C GLY A 197 -1.10 10.05 3.42
N MET A 198 -0.72 10.96 2.52
CA MET A 198 0.21 12.07 2.83
C MET A 198 -0.36 13.02 3.89
N ARG A 199 -1.68 13.28 3.85
CA ARG A 199 -2.40 14.09 4.86
C ARG A 199 -2.50 13.39 6.22
N VAL A 200 -2.61 12.07 6.23
CA VAL A 200 -2.52 11.25 7.46
C VAL A 200 -1.12 11.35 8.07
N ILE A 201 -0.06 11.39 7.25
CA ILE A 201 1.30 11.65 7.73
C ILE A 201 1.44 13.08 8.27
N ASP A 202 0.83 14.08 7.64
CA ASP A 202 0.79 15.44 8.21
C ASP A 202 0.16 15.46 9.60
N PHE A 203 -0.94 14.73 9.80
CA PHE A 203 -1.54 14.58 11.13
C PHE A 203 -0.60 13.88 12.12
N LEU A 204 0.07 12.79 11.73
CA LEU A 204 1.09 12.15 12.59
C LEU A 204 2.16 13.14 13.06
N LEU A 205 2.61 14.02 12.17
CA LEU A 205 3.65 15.02 12.49
C LEU A 205 3.18 16.11 13.47
N THR A 206 1.88 16.26 13.71
CA THR A 206 1.34 17.14 14.75
C THR A 206 1.41 16.53 16.16
N ARG A 207 1.69 15.23 16.27
CA ARG A 207 1.67 14.48 17.52
C ARG A 207 3.01 14.59 18.26
N GLU A 208 2.98 14.96 19.52
CA GLU A 208 4.19 15.16 20.33
C GLU A 208 4.96 13.86 20.56
N GLU A 209 4.24 12.73 20.62
CA GLU A 209 4.77 11.38 20.79
C GLU A 209 5.46 10.83 19.53
N VAL A 210 5.29 11.44 18.35
CA VAL A 210 5.86 10.94 17.07
C VAL A 210 7.25 11.53 16.83
N ASN A 211 8.20 10.67 16.44
CA ASN A 211 9.48 11.10 15.90
C ASN A 211 9.37 11.32 14.38
N PRO A 212 9.51 12.57 13.89
CA PRO A 212 9.33 12.90 12.48
C PRO A 212 10.35 12.22 11.54
N GLU A 213 11.52 11.84 12.08
CA GLU A 213 12.60 11.20 11.30
C GLU A 213 12.45 9.67 11.23
N ARG A 214 11.40 9.09 11.81
CA ARG A 214 11.24 7.64 11.98
C ARG A 214 9.83 7.17 11.62
N ILE A 215 9.40 7.51 10.41
CA ILE A 215 8.09 7.12 9.88
C ILE A 215 8.26 5.97 8.88
N GLY A 216 7.55 4.87 9.08
CA GLY A 216 7.44 3.76 8.15
C GLY A 216 6.05 3.66 7.52
N CYS A 217 5.92 2.76 6.54
CA CYS A 217 4.63 2.39 5.97
C CYS A 217 4.59 0.87 5.73
N MET A 218 3.46 0.24 6.01
CA MET A 218 3.26 -1.18 5.71
C MET A 218 1.84 -1.46 5.25
N GLY A 219 1.64 -2.50 4.45
CA GLY A 219 0.31 -2.90 4.07
C GLY A 219 0.24 -4.18 3.25
N LEU A 220 -0.90 -4.86 3.40
CA LEU A 220 -1.20 -6.14 2.76
C LEU A 220 -2.10 -5.93 1.54
N SER A 221 -1.76 -6.56 0.40
CA SER A 221 -2.57 -6.56 -0.82
C SER A 221 -2.70 -5.17 -1.45
N PHE A 222 -3.91 -4.63 -1.58
CA PHE A 222 -4.11 -3.20 -1.89
C PHE A 222 -3.37 -2.27 -0.90
N GLY A 223 -3.18 -2.68 0.35
CA GLY A 223 -2.33 -1.99 1.31
C GLY A 223 -0.85 -1.97 0.88
N GLY A 224 -0.40 -3.02 0.20
CA GLY A 224 0.91 -3.09 -0.44
C GLY A 224 1.01 -2.16 -1.66
N THR A 225 -0.08 -1.98 -2.42
CA THR A 225 -0.17 -0.93 -3.44
C THR A 225 0.01 0.45 -2.81
N MET A 226 -0.77 0.76 -1.77
CA MET A 226 -0.68 2.05 -1.06
C MET A 226 0.71 2.28 -0.48
N THR A 227 1.31 1.26 0.13
CA THR A 227 2.68 1.32 0.66
C THR A 227 3.70 1.58 -0.43
N THR A 228 3.56 0.94 -1.60
CA THR A 228 4.44 1.16 -2.76
C THR A 228 4.45 2.64 -3.17
N PHE A 229 3.27 3.23 -3.39
CA PHE A 229 3.18 4.59 -3.88
C PHE A 229 3.50 5.63 -2.81
N LEU A 230 3.08 5.43 -1.57
CA LEU A 230 3.43 6.32 -0.46
C LEU A 230 4.95 6.31 -0.23
N ALA A 231 5.60 5.13 -0.20
CA ALA A 231 7.05 5.05 -0.04
C ALA A 231 7.82 5.69 -1.22
N LEU A 232 7.30 5.60 -2.44
CA LEU A 232 7.91 6.22 -3.62
C LEU A 232 7.76 7.76 -3.63
N LEU A 233 6.58 8.27 -3.25
CA LEU A 233 6.20 9.66 -3.45
C LEU A 233 6.38 10.55 -2.22
N ASP A 234 6.35 9.98 -1.01
CA ASP A 234 6.52 10.71 0.24
C ASP A 234 7.91 10.42 0.86
N ASP A 235 8.77 11.44 0.88
CA ASP A 235 10.14 11.31 1.40
C ASP A 235 10.24 11.30 2.93
N ARG A 236 9.11 11.50 3.62
CA ARG A 236 9.00 11.31 5.07
C ARG A 236 8.97 9.83 5.45
N ILE A 237 8.51 8.95 4.56
CA ILE A 237 8.59 7.49 4.77
C ILE A 237 10.05 7.04 4.61
N LYS A 238 10.59 6.46 5.69
CA LYS A 238 11.98 6.02 5.82
C LYS A 238 12.17 4.52 5.68
N ALA A 239 11.11 3.72 5.85
CA ALA A 239 11.13 2.27 5.66
C ALA A 239 9.75 1.78 5.22
N ALA A 240 9.69 0.78 4.34
CA ALA A 240 8.43 0.25 3.81
C ALA A 240 8.34 -1.27 3.89
N ASP A 241 7.15 -1.81 4.11
CA ASP A 241 6.87 -3.26 4.06
C ASP A 241 5.67 -3.54 3.14
N ILE A 242 5.96 -4.14 1.99
CA ILE A 242 4.98 -4.52 0.97
C ILE A 242 4.63 -5.98 1.15
N ILE A 243 3.43 -6.24 1.65
CA ILE A 243 2.97 -7.58 1.99
C ILE A 243 2.03 -8.09 0.89
N CYS A 244 2.39 -9.21 0.26
CA CYS A 244 1.62 -9.89 -0.78
C CYS A 244 1.05 -8.95 -1.86
N TYR A 245 1.91 -8.18 -2.52
CA TYR A 245 1.53 -7.32 -3.66
C TYR A 245 2.54 -7.38 -4.82
N ALA A 246 3.84 -7.59 -4.54
CA ALA A 246 4.86 -7.64 -5.58
C ALA A 246 4.47 -8.64 -6.69
N THR A 247 4.14 -8.12 -7.87
CA THR A 247 3.53 -8.88 -8.97
C THR A 247 3.90 -8.21 -10.30
N THR A 248 3.30 -8.66 -11.40
CA THR A 248 3.45 -8.10 -12.76
C THR A 248 2.08 -7.82 -13.36
N VAL A 249 1.97 -6.82 -14.23
CA VAL A 249 0.75 -6.53 -15.02
C VAL A 249 0.27 -7.77 -15.78
N GLU A 250 1.21 -8.56 -16.30
CA GLU A 250 0.93 -9.86 -16.91
C GLU A 250 0.02 -10.73 -16.04
N HIS A 251 0.36 -10.83 -14.76
CA HIS A 251 -0.35 -11.66 -13.81
C HIS A 251 -1.64 -10.97 -13.36
N TYR A 252 -1.53 -9.86 -12.63
CA TYR A 252 -2.66 -9.30 -11.89
C TYR A 252 -3.69 -8.60 -12.78
N ALA A 253 -3.34 -8.19 -14.01
CA ALA A 253 -4.27 -7.50 -14.91
C ALA A 253 -4.74 -8.37 -16.07
N ILE A 254 -3.84 -9.19 -16.64
CA ILE A 254 -4.12 -9.92 -17.88
C ILE A 254 -4.56 -11.36 -17.64
N HIS A 255 -3.84 -12.14 -16.81
CA HIS A 255 -4.13 -13.56 -16.61
C HIS A 255 -5.06 -13.83 -15.42
N ARG A 256 -5.03 -12.93 -14.44
CA ARG A 256 -5.81 -12.96 -13.20
C ARG A 256 -6.21 -11.54 -12.85
N PRO A 257 -7.28 -10.98 -13.46
CA PRO A 257 -7.70 -9.59 -13.24
C PRO A 257 -8.18 -9.36 -11.80
N ASN A 258 -7.22 -9.38 -10.87
CA ASN A 258 -7.37 -9.28 -9.43
C ASN A 258 -6.99 -7.86 -8.99
N PHE A 259 -7.74 -6.89 -9.51
CA PHE A 259 -7.57 -5.47 -9.23
C PHE A 259 -8.90 -4.75 -9.30
N CYS A 260 -8.93 -3.55 -8.76
CA CYS A 260 -10.08 -2.65 -8.81
C CYS A 260 -9.63 -1.23 -9.15
N GLY A 261 -10.59 -0.33 -9.39
CA GLY A 261 -10.35 1.05 -9.76
C GLY A 261 -9.46 1.83 -8.78
N SER A 262 -9.44 1.45 -7.50
CA SER A 262 -8.58 2.06 -6.47
C SER A 262 -7.09 1.78 -6.65
N GLN A 263 -6.72 0.82 -7.52
CA GLN A 263 -5.34 0.37 -7.76
C GLN A 263 -4.78 0.83 -9.11
N ILE A 264 -5.54 1.62 -9.87
CA ILE A 264 -5.18 1.97 -11.25
C ILE A 264 -4.35 3.24 -11.31
N VAL A 265 -3.15 3.10 -11.88
CA VAL A 265 -2.41 4.18 -12.53
C VAL A 265 -2.75 4.13 -14.03
N PRO A 266 -3.45 5.13 -14.60
CA PRO A 266 -3.72 5.18 -16.02
C PRO A 266 -2.45 5.03 -16.86
N TYR A 267 -2.53 4.23 -17.92
CA TYR A 267 -1.42 3.99 -18.85
C TYR A 267 -0.14 3.39 -18.26
N LEU A 268 -0.14 2.85 -17.03
CA LEU A 268 1.05 2.31 -16.37
C LEU A 268 1.93 1.46 -17.31
N TYR A 269 1.36 0.40 -17.88
CA TYR A 269 2.09 -0.57 -18.71
C TYR A 269 2.62 -0.03 -20.04
N LYS A 270 2.18 1.17 -20.47
CA LYS A 270 2.80 1.86 -21.60
C LYS A 270 4.22 2.31 -21.25
N TYR A 271 4.47 2.64 -19.99
CA TYR A 271 5.73 3.20 -19.51
C TYR A 271 6.50 2.19 -18.66
N MET A 272 5.87 1.51 -17.72
CA MET A 272 6.55 0.63 -16.77
C MET A 272 5.63 -0.47 -16.26
N ASP A 273 6.19 -1.52 -15.66
CA ASP A 273 5.43 -2.57 -14.96
C ASP A 273 5.47 -2.32 -13.43
N VAL A 274 4.64 -3.02 -12.66
CA VAL A 274 4.61 -2.96 -11.19
C VAL A 274 5.99 -3.10 -10.52
N PRO A 275 6.86 -4.07 -10.91
CA PRO A 275 8.15 -4.19 -10.25
C PRO A 275 9.11 -3.05 -10.56
N ASP A 276 8.94 -2.33 -11.68
CA ASP A 276 9.70 -1.12 -11.98
C ASP A 276 9.33 0.01 -11.00
N VAL A 277 8.03 0.13 -10.65
CA VAL A 277 7.56 1.11 -9.65
C VAL A 277 8.12 0.78 -8.27
N ILE A 278 8.07 -0.49 -7.85
CA ILE A 278 8.61 -0.92 -6.55
C ILE A 278 10.14 -0.74 -6.52
N ALA A 279 10.84 -1.06 -7.61
CA ALA A 279 12.28 -0.88 -7.74
C ALA A 279 12.72 0.59 -7.56
N ALA A 280 11.90 1.55 -7.98
CA ALA A 280 12.19 2.98 -7.82
C ALA A 280 12.14 3.48 -6.35
N ILE A 281 11.68 2.65 -5.40
CA ILE A 281 11.75 2.94 -3.95
C ILE A 281 13.19 2.93 -3.44
N ALA A 282 14.09 2.16 -4.08
CA ALA A 282 15.50 2.13 -3.72
C ALA A 282 16.09 3.55 -3.69
N PRO A 283 16.98 3.88 -2.74
CA PRO A 283 17.61 2.97 -1.77
C PRO A 283 16.90 2.91 -0.41
N LYS A 284 15.64 3.36 -0.28
CA LYS A 284 14.93 3.31 1.03
C LYS A 284 14.84 1.85 1.51
N PRO A 285 15.02 1.56 2.80
CA PRO A 285 14.74 0.23 3.34
C PRO A 285 13.38 -0.30 2.93
N LEU A 286 13.34 -1.51 2.37
CA LEU A 286 12.14 -2.16 1.88
C LEU A 286 12.11 -3.65 2.26
N LEU A 287 11.03 -4.07 2.92
CA LEU A 287 10.66 -5.46 3.09
C LEU A 287 9.58 -5.83 2.06
N ILE A 288 9.72 -7.02 1.46
CA ILE A 288 8.70 -7.62 0.62
C ILE A 288 8.38 -9.00 1.19
N GLU A 289 7.12 -9.21 1.57
CA GLU A 289 6.60 -10.50 2.00
C GLU A 289 5.75 -11.12 0.89
N SER A 290 5.97 -12.39 0.56
CA SER A 290 5.19 -13.14 -0.44
C SER A 290 4.81 -14.52 0.07
N GLY A 291 3.50 -14.81 0.10
CA GLY A 291 3.01 -16.15 0.45
C GLY A 291 3.33 -17.16 -0.64
N ALA A 292 3.97 -18.28 -0.28
CA ALA A 292 4.31 -19.34 -1.23
C ALA A 292 3.06 -19.98 -1.87
N SER A 293 1.92 -19.91 -1.20
CA SER A 293 0.62 -20.43 -1.63
C SER A 293 -0.42 -19.31 -1.78
N ASP A 294 0.01 -18.07 -1.97
CA ASP A 294 -0.88 -16.94 -2.17
C ASP A 294 -1.81 -17.17 -3.39
N THR A 295 -3.11 -17.02 -3.16
CA THR A 295 -4.17 -17.25 -4.16
C THR A 295 -4.52 -15.99 -4.96
N CYS A 296 -4.11 -14.81 -4.48
CA CYS A 296 -4.30 -13.49 -5.08
C CYS A 296 -3.11 -13.07 -5.94
N PHE A 297 -1.88 -13.25 -5.44
CA PHE A 297 -0.63 -12.86 -6.09
C PHE A 297 0.31 -14.06 -6.20
N TRP A 298 0.25 -14.76 -7.32
CA TRP A 298 0.94 -16.03 -7.48
C TRP A 298 2.46 -15.90 -7.37
N ILE A 299 3.08 -16.87 -6.69
CA ILE A 299 4.50 -16.87 -6.38
C ILE A 299 5.39 -16.71 -7.62
N HIS A 300 5.04 -17.27 -8.78
CA HIS A 300 5.87 -17.10 -9.98
C HIS A 300 5.88 -15.66 -10.50
N SER A 301 4.80 -14.90 -10.31
CA SER A 301 4.76 -13.48 -10.65
C SER A 301 5.56 -12.67 -9.62
N ALA A 302 5.42 -12.98 -8.34
CA ALA A 302 6.19 -12.36 -7.27
C ALA A 302 7.70 -12.57 -7.46
N LEU A 303 8.14 -13.79 -7.81
CA LEU A 303 9.55 -14.09 -8.08
C LEU A 303 10.11 -13.29 -9.28
N LYS A 304 9.31 -13.06 -10.33
CA LYS A 304 9.70 -12.16 -11.44
C LYS A 304 9.87 -10.72 -10.94
N ALA A 305 8.96 -10.25 -10.09
CA ALA A 305 9.04 -8.91 -9.51
C ALA A 305 10.28 -8.75 -8.62
N HIS A 306 10.54 -9.72 -7.74
CA HIS A 306 11.69 -9.76 -6.86
C HIS A 306 13.02 -9.62 -7.60
N GLU A 307 13.14 -10.23 -8.79
CA GLU A 307 14.36 -10.15 -9.60
C GLU A 307 14.64 -8.73 -10.10
N THR A 308 13.63 -8.02 -10.59
CA THR A 308 13.80 -6.62 -11.00
C THR A 308 14.14 -5.72 -9.80
N ILE A 309 13.47 -5.93 -8.66
CA ILE A 309 13.68 -5.13 -7.46
C ILE A 309 15.09 -5.36 -6.90
N ARG A 310 15.54 -6.62 -6.82
CA ARG A 310 16.90 -6.96 -6.36
C ARG A 310 17.98 -6.25 -7.17
N ARG A 311 17.89 -6.33 -8.50
CA ARG A 311 18.85 -5.66 -9.40
C ARG A 311 18.87 -4.14 -9.18
N ALA A 312 17.72 -3.52 -8.95
CA ALA A 312 17.66 -2.08 -8.67
C ALA A 312 18.36 -1.71 -7.35
N TYR A 313 18.18 -2.50 -6.29
CA TYR A 313 18.87 -2.26 -5.02
C TYR A 313 20.39 -2.49 -5.13
N GLU A 314 20.82 -3.52 -5.88
CA GLU A 314 22.24 -3.76 -6.19
C GLU A 314 22.86 -2.56 -6.94
N VAL A 315 22.22 -2.10 -8.02
CA VAL A 315 22.71 -0.96 -8.82
C VAL A 315 22.66 0.36 -8.04
N SER A 316 21.68 0.55 -7.15
CA SER A 316 21.62 1.72 -6.27
C SER A 316 22.77 1.78 -5.24
N GLY A 317 23.49 0.67 -5.04
CA GLY A 317 24.58 0.55 -4.08
C GLY A 317 24.13 0.26 -2.65
N HIS A 318 22.87 -0.14 -2.45
CA HIS A 318 22.28 -0.42 -1.13
C HIS A 318 21.55 -1.78 -1.06
N PRO A 319 22.16 -2.90 -1.51
CA PRO A 319 21.50 -4.21 -1.49
C PRO A 319 21.05 -4.65 -0.09
N GLU A 320 21.70 -4.19 0.97
CA GLU A 320 21.39 -4.49 2.38
C GLU A 320 20.05 -3.91 2.86
N ASN A 321 19.52 -2.91 2.15
CA ASN A 321 18.26 -2.26 2.47
C ASN A 321 17.05 -3.04 1.96
N LEU A 322 17.25 -4.03 1.07
CA LEU A 322 16.17 -4.88 0.55
C LEU A 322 16.10 -6.19 1.31
N TRP A 323 14.98 -6.42 1.99
CA TRP A 323 14.64 -7.68 2.61
C TRP A 323 13.51 -8.34 1.81
N ILE A 324 13.71 -9.59 1.39
CA ILE A 324 12.67 -10.38 0.74
C ILE A 324 12.39 -11.61 1.60
N GLU A 325 11.11 -11.92 1.79
CA GLU A 325 10.63 -13.13 2.40
C GLU A 325 9.63 -13.82 1.50
N VAL A 326 9.88 -15.10 1.23
CA VAL A 326 8.84 -16.03 0.75
C VAL A 326 8.49 -16.93 1.92
N PHE A 327 7.27 -16.82 2.46
CA PHE A 327 6.86 -17.56 3.65
C PHE A 327 5.89 -18.70 3.32
N PRO A 328 5.86 -19.78 4.12
CA PRO A 328 4.81 -20.79 4.04
C PRO A 328 3.47 -20.18 4.47
N GLY A 329 2.56 -19.98 3.51
CA GLY A 329 1.25 -19.39 3.76
C GLY A 329 0.58 -18.88 2.48
N GLU A 330 -0.68 -18.47 2.62
CA GLU A 330 -1.45 -17.86 1.54
C GLU A 330 -1.34 -16.32 1.59
N HIS A 331 -2.43 -15.61 1.27
CA HIS A 331 -2.52 -14.16 1.20
C HIS A 331 -2.67 -13.54 2.60
N SER A 332 -1.60 -13.44 3.38
CA SER A 332 -1.62 -12.96 4.77
C SER A 332 -0.37 -12.18 5.15
N PHE A 333 -0.42 -11.45 6.26
CA PHE A 333 0.79 -10.88 6.86
C PHE A 333 1.63 -11.97 7.55
N SER A 334 2.89 -12.14 7.14
CA SER A 334 3.79 -13.13 7.72
C SER A 334 4.27 -12.69 9.10
N GLY A 335 4.70 -11.42 9.21
CA GLY A 335 5.22 -10.84 10.44
C GLY A 335 6.52 -11.47 10.96
N ARG A 336 7.11 -12.43 10.25
CA ARG A 336 8.34 -13.10 10.69
C ARG A 336 9.55 -12.17 10.66
N LYS A 337 9.62 -11.28 9.67
CA LYS A 337 10.71 -10.29 9.52
C LYS A 337 10.27 -8.86 9.80
N ALA A 338 8.99 -8.53 9.71
CA ALA A 338 8.51 -7.14 9.79
C ALA A 338 8.91 -6.41 11.08
N PHE A 339 8.75 -7.05 12.25
CA PHE A 339 9.13 -6.42 13.53
C PHE A 339 10.62 -6.07 13.56
N ASP A 340 11.45 -7.04 13.19
CA ASP A 340 12.91 -6.94 13.15
C ASP A 340 13.39 -5.91 12.12
N PHE A 341 12.75 -5.89 10.96
CA PHE A 341 12.97 -4.91 9.91
C PHE A 341 12.70 -3.47 10.40
N PHE A 342 11.53 -3.21 10.97
CA PHE A 342 11.20 -1.87 11.46
C PHE A 342 12.01 -1.46 12.68
N LYS A 343 12.36 -2.39 13.59
CA LYS A 343 13.29 -2.11 14.70
C LYS A 343 14.67 -1.69 14.19
N LYS A 344 15.21 -2.40 13.21
CA LYS A 344 16.49 -2.04 12.59
C LYS A 344 16.44 -0.65 11.97
N PHE A 345 15.47 -0.39 11.09
CA PHE A 345 15.50 0.81 10.24
C PHE A 345 14.83 2.05 10.86
N LEU A 346 13.92 1.89 11.81
CA LEU A 346 13.28 3.01 12.50
C LEU A 346 13.76 3.21 13.94
N MET A 347 14.16 2.15 14.66
CA MET A 347 14.66 2.28 16.04
C MET A 347 16.20 2.34 16.11
N GLY A 348 16.90 1.84 15.09
CA GLY A 348 18.37 1.72 15.09
C GLY A 348 18.87 0.55 15.92
N GLU A 349 18.00 -0.43 16.21
CA GLU A 349 18.36 -1.63 16.94
C GLU A 349 19.26 -2.53 16.08
N ARG A 350 20.21 -3.22 16.72
CA ARG A 350 20.98 -4.29 16.06
C ARG A 350 20.13 -5.54 16.08
N VAL A 351 19.71 -5.96 14.89
CA VAL A 351 18.82 -7.10 14.66
C VAL A 351 19.54 -8.17 13.85
#